data_AF-F5T740-F1
#
_entry.id   AF-F5T740-F1
#
_cell.length_a   1.000
_cell.length_b   1.000
_cell.length_c   1.000
_cell.angle_alpha   90.00
_cell.angle_beta   90.00
_cell.angle_gamma   90.00
#
_symmetry.space_group_name_H-M   'P 1'
#
loop_
_entity.id
_entity.type
_entity.pdbx_description
1 polymer ?
#
loop_
_entity_poly.entity_id
_entity_poly.type
_entity_poly.pdbx_seq_one_letter_code
_entity_poly.pdbx_strand_id
1 'polypeptide(L)'
;MNLYNWIQKVFFETYEEWHMKDPNYDRNGFHIIGIDNSLKAMHDGYTTYAEISPSHAVKGCTSMKAVVGKSKELVNLYLKIEDKKYLISDLSYSDAVKIMRAFVKKEVLPDEKTYTEVIGNDDAIVKSAFEELTKLLLADPQTAKRFLKKHKHESMEDMDHAWEELFFALERKGKLIELDWKARKDSFIPAVRKLSAGLNLNPNEKILNDEEDIPRWGKILNAQWTEYVLSAMDIGSDSYAMMVLSKEDFEKARELAKVILHRIAVIEEM
;
A
#
# COMPACT_ATOMS: atom_id res chain seq x y z
N MET A 1 5.84 29.20 14.31
CA MET A 1 6.38 28.09 15.13
C MET A 1 6.55 28.56 16.57
N ASN A 2 5.96 27.85 17.54
CA ASN A 2 6.14 28.19 18.96
C ASN A 2 7.53 27.70 19.47
N LEU A 3 7.96 28.15 20.67
CA LEU A 3 9.24 27.75 21.27
C LEU A 3 9.39 26.23 21.47
N TYR A 4 8.33 25.55 21.89
CA TYR A 4 8.29 24.11 22.06
C TYR A 4 8.51 23.36 20.72
N ASN A 5 7.82 23.75 19.64
CA ASN A 5 8.00 23.17 18.30
C ASN A 5 9.41 23.42 17.76
N TRP A 6 9.97 24.59 18.04
CA TRP A 6 11.38 24.89 17.72
C TRP A 6 12.34 23.96 18.46
N ILE A 7 12.13 23.72 19.76
CA ILE A 7 12.94 22.79 20.56
C ILE A 7 12.85 21.37 20.00
N GLN A 8 11.64 20.88 19.72
CA GLN A 8 11.40 19.56 19.13
C GLN A 8 12.17 19.40 17.81
N LYS A 9 12.07 20.40 16.92
CA LYS A 9 12.74 20.37 15.62
C LYS A 9 14.27 20.42 15.73
N VAL A 10 14.82 21.31 16.55
CA VAL A 10 16.26 21.60 16.57
C VAL A 10 17.06 20.60 17.39
N PHE A 11 16.55 20.18 18.55
CA PHE A 11 17.29 19.32 19.47
C PHE A 11 16.89 17.85 19.38
N PHE A 12 15.62 17.58 19.07
CA PHE A 12 15.08 16.23 19.05
C PHE A 12 14.82 15.70 17.64
N GLU A 13 15.05 16.52 16.60
CA GLU A 13 14.75 16.18 15.19
C GLU A 13 13.31 15.66 15.00
N THR A 14 12.38 16.17 15.82
CA THR A 14 10.95 15.85 15.80
C THR A 14 10.17 17.00 15.19
N TYR A 15 9.40 16.70 14.15
CA TYR A 15 8.71 17.67 13.31
C TYR A 15 7.21 17.62 13.54
N GLU A 16 6.75 18.09 14.71
CA GLU A 16 5.35 17.96 15.15
C GLU A 16 4.33 18.64 14.23
N GLU A 17 4.72 19.75 13.57
CA GLU A 17 3.84 20.47 12.65
C GLU A 17 3.81 19.85 11.25
N TRP A 18 4.67 18.87 10.95
CA TRP A 18 4.67 18.17 9.68
C TRP A 18 3.74 16.96 9.72
N HIS A 19 3.24 16.57 8.56
CA HIS A 19 2.39 15.41 8.38
C HIS A 19 3.14 14.30 7.63
N MET A 20 2.96 13.05 8.05
CA MET A 20 3.49 11.88 7.37
C MET A 20 2.36 10.89 7.13
N LYS A 21 2.29 10.38 5.90
CA LYS A 21 1.30 9.42 5.46
C LYS A 21 1.92 8.26 4.68
N ASP A 22 1.50 7.05 5.00
CA ASP A 22 1.74 5.82 4.22
C ASP A 22 0.48 4.93 4.35
N PRO A 23 0.42 3.73 3.73
CA PRO A 23 -0.76 2.86 3.85
C PRO A 23 -1.16 2.47 5.28
N ASN A 24 -0.22 2.52 6.24
CA ASN A 24 -0.42 2.06 7.61
C ASN A 24 -0.52 3.22 8.62
N TYR A 25 -0.01 4.40 8.28
CA TYR A 25 0.05 5.56 9.16
C TYR A 25 -0.44 6.82 8.47
N ASP A 26 -1.33 7.57 9.14
CA ASP A 26 -1.76 8.91 8.73
C ASP A 26 -1.74 9.79 9.99
N ARG A 27 -0.66 10.59 10.17
CA ARG A 27 -0.46 11.33 11.42
C ARG A 27 0.33 12.62 11.27
N ASN A 28 0.03 13.54 12.18
CA ASN A 28 0.84 14.72 12.43
C ASN A 28 2.00 14.37 13.37
N GLY A 29 3.16 14.94 13.10
CA GLY A 29 4.37 14.74 13.87
C GLY A 29 5.09 13.44 13.56
N PHE A 30 6.39 13.56 13.31
CA PHE A 30 7.30 12.42 13.24
C PHE A 30 8.74 12.83 13.59
N HIS A 31 9.50 11.88 14.08
CA HIS A 31 10.95 12.01 14.19
C HIS A 31 11.59 11.80 12.81
N ILE A 32 12.66 12.51 12.46
CA ILE A 32 13.25 12.45 11.10
C ILE A 32 13.59 11.02 10.62
N ILE A 33 13.98 10.14 11.54
CA ILE A 33 14.26 8.70 11.27
C ILE A 33 13.03 7.97 10.70
N GLY A 34 11.82 8.50 10.93
CA GLY A 34 10.59 8.01 10.31
C GLY A 34 10.70 7.95 8.78
N ILE A 35 11.40 8.90 8.14
CA ILE A 35 11.63 8.88 6.68
C ILE A 35 12.45 7.64 6.30
N ASP A 36 13.56 7.40 7.00
CA ASP A 36 14.44 6.26 6.77
C ASP A 36 13.68 4.94 6.95
N ASN A 37 12.86 4.85 7.99
CA ASN A 37 12.05 3.66 8.29
C ASN A 37 10.96 3.43 7.24
N SER A 38 10.23 4.47 6.82
CA SER A 38 9.20 4.33 5.79
C SER A 38 9.80 3.95 4.44
N LEU A 39 10.93 4.55 4.05
CA LEU A 39 11.62 4.18 2.81
C LEU A 39 12.24 2.78 2.88
N LYS A 40 12.72 2.36 4.05
CA LYS A 40 13.13 0.96 4.27
C LYS A 40 11.95 -0.01 4.14
N ALA A 41 10.81 0.32 4.74
CA ALA A 41 9.60 -0.51 4.64
C ALA A 41 9.13 -0.66 3.19
N MET A 42 9.23 0.41 2.39
CA MET A 42 9.00 0.35 0.95
C MET A 42 9.99 -0.56 0.22
N HIS A 43 11.28 -0.49 0.54
CA HIS A 43 12.33 -1.32 -0.08
C HIS A 43 12.16 -2.81 0.26
N ASP A 44 11.78 -3.10 1.51
CA ASP A 44 11.49 -4.45 2.00
C ASP A 44 10.13 -4.97 1.48
N GLY A 45 9.31 -4.12 0.84
CA GLY A 45 8.05 -4.49 0.19
C GLY A 45 6.82 -4.44 1.09
N TYR A 46 6.91 -3.88 2.30
CA TYR A 46 5.80 -3.74 3.24
C TYR A 46 4.84 -2.61 2.90
N THR A 47 5.33 -1.55 2.24
CA THR A 47 4.51 -0.41 1.81
C THR A 47 4.85 -0.01 0.38
N THR A 48 3.91 0.67 -0.28
CA THR A 48 4.01 1.09 -1.69
C THR A 48 4.40 2.55 -1.84
N TYR A 49 4.17 3.37 -0.80
CA TYR A 49 4.48 4.79 -0.79
C TYR A 49 4.75 5.33 0.61
N ALA A 50 5.38 6.49 0.67
CA ALA A 50 5.46 7.34 1.86
C ALA A 50 5.40 8.81 1.44
N GLU A 51 4.54 9.59 2.07
CA GLU A 51 4.29 11.00 1.77
C GLU A 51 4.56 11.86 3.00
N ILE A 52 5.21 13.00 2.77
CA ILE A 52 5.43 14.02 3.79
C ILE A 52 4.90 15.35 3.31
N SER A 53 4.19 16.05 4.20
CA SER A 53 3.59 17.34 3.91
C SER A 53 3.96 18.34 5.01
N PRO A 54 4.55 19.49 4.67
CA PRO A 54 4.82 20.54 5.66
C PRO A 54 3.54 21.24 6.10
N SER A 55 3.56 21.87 7.28
CA SER A 55 2.47 22.76 7.74
C SER A 55 2.29 23.99 6.83
N HIS A 56 3.36 24.41 6.15
CA HIS A 56 3.36 25.52 5.21
C HIS A 56 4.20 25.17 3.98
N ALA A 57 3.78 25.63 2.81
CA ALA A 57 4.45 25.27 1.57
C ALA A 57 5.94 25.65 1.58
N VAL A 58 6.81 24.67 1.34
CA VAL A 58 8.26 24.88 1.24
C VAL A 58 8.58 25.24 -0.20
N LYS A 59 8.84 26.53 -0.46
CA LYS A 59 9.02 27.06 -1.82
C LYS A 59 7.87 26.67 -2.77
N GLY A 60 6.63 26.78 -2.30
CA GLY A 60 5.44 26.38 -3.05
C GLY A 60 5.12 24.87 -3.01
N CYS A 61 6.05 24.03 -2.53
CA CYS A 61 5.82 22.59 -2.38
C CYS A 61 4.96 22.27 -1.16
N THR A 62 3.84 21.56 -1.38
CA THR A 62 2.85 21.18 -0.38
C THR A 62 2.92 19.71 0.03
N SER A 63 3.54 18.85 -0.79
CA SER A 63 3.89 17.49 -0.39
C SER A 63 5.03 16.92 -1.23
N MET A 64 5.77 15.98 -0.63
CA MET A 64 6.75 15.15 -1.31
C MET A 64 6.43 13.68 -1.02
N LYS A 65 6.15 12.91 -2.08
CA LYS A 65 5.68 11.53 -2.02
C LYS A 65 6.66 10.59 -2.70
N ALA A 66 7.23 9.66 -1.94
CA ALA A 66 7.97 8.53 -2.44
C ALA A 66 7.00 7.42 -2.87
N VAL A 67 7.23 6.84 -4.05
CA VAL A 67 6.47 5.71 -4.60
C VAL A 67 7.45 4.68 -5.14
N VAL A 68 7.21 3.38 -4.89
CA VAL A 68 8.02 2.30 -5.47
C VAL A 68 8.07 2.45 -6.99
N GLY A 69 9.28 2.44 -7.55
CA GLY A 69 9.51 2.66 -8.98
C GLY A 69 9.25 1.41 -9.81
N LYS A 70 9.79 1.40 -11.04
CA LYS A 70 9.66 0.29 -12.00
C LYS A 70 10.23 -1.05 -11.51
N SER A 71 11.05 -1.03 -10.46
CA SER A 71 11.57 -2.20 -9.78
C SER A 71 11.64 -1.92 -8.29
N LYS A 72 11.61 -2.97 -7.46
CA LYS A 72 11.71 -2.85 -6.00
C LYS A 72 12.97 -2.13 -5.49
N GLU A 73 14.01 -2.02 -6.31
CA GLU A 73 15.27 -1.33 -5.94
C GLU A 73 15.24 0.17 -6.22
N LEU A 74 14.20 0.67 -6.88
CA LEU A 74 14.09 2.05 -7.33
C LEU A 74 12.87 2.72 -6.70
N VAL A 75 12.98 4.02 -6.51
CA VAL A 75 11.92 4.86 -5.96
C VAL A 75 11.76 6.13 -6.80
N ASN A 76 10.51 6.54 -6.98
CA ASN A 76 10.14 7.79 -7.63
C ASN A 76 9.72 8.79 -6.55
N LEU A 77 10.15 10.05 -6.66
CA LEU A 77 9.66 11.14 -5.82
C LEU A 77 8.73 12.03 -6.63
N TYR A 78 7.48 12.12 -6.19
CA TYR A 78 6.50 13.08 -6.67
C TYR A 78 6.49 14.31 -5.76
N LEU A 79 6.53 15.49 -6.35
CA LEU A 79 6.45 16.76 -5.64
C LEU A 79 5.19 17.50 -6.09
N LYS A 80 4.39 17.97 -5.14
CA LYS A 80 3.24 18.83 -5.43
C LYS A 80 3.64 20.29 -5.17
N ILE A 81 4.01 21.01 -6.22
CA ILE A 81 4.45 22.41 -6.14
C ILE A 81 3.35 23.27 -6.75
N GLU A 82 2.74 24.11 -5.92
CA GLU A 82 1.51 24.84 -6.25
C GLU A 82 0.42 23.83 -6.70
N ASP A 83 -0.19 24.05 -7.87
CA ASP A 83 -1.21 23.16 -8.45
C ASP A 83 -0.63 22.13 -9.43
N LYS A 84 0.70 21.99 -9.48
CA LYS A 84 1.41 21.13 -10.43
C LYS A 84 2.10 19.96 -9.74
N LYS A 85 2.15 18.83 -10.46
CA LYS A 85 2.86 17.62 -10.04
C LYS A 85 4.18 17.54 -10.79
N TYR A 86 5.26 17.25 -10.08
CA TYR A 86 6.60 17.04 -10.63
C TYR A 86 7.14 15.69 -10.19
N LEU A 87 8.04 15.10 -10.98
CA LEU A 87 8.59 13.77 -10.76
C LEU A 87 10.12 13.78 -10.84
N ILE A 88 10.76 13.13 -9.88
CA ILE A 88 12.13 12.62 -9.97
C ILE A 88 12.04 11.10 -10.04
N SER A 89 12.43 10.53 -11.18
CA SER A 89 12.30 9.08 -11.41
C SER A 89 13.58 8.31 -11.09
N ASP A 90 13.44 7.01 -10.83
CA ASP A 90 14.52 6.02 -10.81
C ASP A 90 15.65 6.34 -9.80
N LEU A 91 15.31 6.89 -8.63
CA LEU A 91 16.27 7.12 -7.56
C LEU A 91 16.60 5.83 -6.82
N SER A 92 17.81 5.77 -6.26
CA SER A 92 18.10 4.82 -5.17
C SER A 92 17.36 5.24 -3.90
N TYR A 93 17.00 4.26 -3.06
CA TYR A 93 16.42 4.56 -1.74
C TYR A 93 17.32 5.47 -0.90
N SER A 94 18.65 5.29 -0.99
CA SER A 94 19.60 6.13 -0.25
C SER A 94 19.55 7.60 -0.68
N ASP A 95 19.32 7.87 -1.97
CA ASP A 95 19.24 9.23 -2.50
C ASP A 95 17.88 9.86 -2.20
N ALA A 96 16.79 9.07 -2.28
CA ALA A 96 15.48 9.52 -1.87
C ALA A 96 15.43 9.89 -0.38
N VAL A 97 16.06 9.10 0.51
CA VAL A 97 16.22 9.45 1.94
C VAL A 97 16.96 10.77 2.09
N LYS A 98 18.09 10.98 1.39
CA LYS A 98 18.84 12.24 1.47
C LYS A 98 17.99 13.43 1.04
N ILE A 99 17.24 13.28 -0.06
CA ILE A 99 16.37 14.32 -0.61
C ILE A 99 15.24 14.66 0.37
N MET A 100 14.47 13.65 0.81
CA MET A 100 13.34 13.86 1.73
C MET A 100 13.80 14.41 3.08
N ARG A 101 14.92 13.94 3.61
CA ARG A 101 15.51 14.52 4.84
C ARG A 101 15.93 15.97 4.63
N ALA A 102 16.50 16.32 3.47
CA ALA A 102 16.85 17.72 3.18
C ALA A 102 15.59 18.60 3.06
N PHE A 103 14.52 18.09 2.45
CA PHE A 103 13.23 18.76 2.36
C PHE A 103 12.67 19.10 3.74
N VAL A 104 12.73 18.17 4.69
CA VAL A 104 12.25 18.40 6.06
C VAL A 104 13.23 19.22 6.91
N LYS A 105 14.51 18.85 6.94
CA LYS A 105 15.52 19.48 7.81
C LYS A 105 15.84 20.91 7.41
N LYS A 106 15.97 21.14 6.11
CA LYS A 106 16.48 22.39 5.55
C LYS A 106 15.40 23.20 4.84
N GLU A 107 14.20 22.66 4.68
CA GLU A 107 13.10 23.32 3.96
C GLU A 107 13.55 23.76 2.55
N VAL A 108 14.20 22.83 1.84
CA VAL A 108 14.71 23.03 0.47
C VAL A 108 14.15 21.98 -0.48
N LEU A 109 13.94 22.40 -1.73
CA LEU A 109 13.66 21.49 -2.83
C LEU A 109 14.96 20.96 -3.46
N PRO A 110 14.91 19.81 -4.14
CA PRO A 110 15.94 19.39 -5.09
C PRO A 110 16.22 20.46 -6.14
N ASP A 111 17.36 20.33 -6.83
CA ASP A 111 17.67 21.21 -7.96
C ASP A 111 16.57 21.11 -9.02
N GLU A 112 16.10 22.24 -9.55
CA GLU A 112 14.98 22.31 -10.51
C GLU A 112 15.23 21.48 -11.77
N LYS A 113 16.50 21.20 -12.12
CA LYS A 113 16.87 20.35 -13.26
C LYS A 113 16.66 18.85 -13.00
N THR A 114 16.42 18.47 -11.75
CA THR A 114 16.31 17.06 -11.35
C THR A 114 14.89 16.53 -11.43
N TYR A 115 13.88 17.40 -11.48
CA TYR A 115 12.49 17.01 -11.59
C TYR A 115 11.84 17.55 -12.87
N THR A 116 10.88 16.80 -13.40
CA THR A 116 10.11 17.18 -14.59
C THR A 116 8.64 17.29 -14.24
N GLU A 117 7.93 18.26 -14.83
CA GLU A 117 6.47 18.37 -14.68
C GLU A 117 5.80 17.11 -15.24
N VAL A 118 4.93 16.50 -14.46
CA VAL A 118 4.13 15.36 -14.89
C VAL A 118 2.96 15.89 -15.71
N ILE A 119 3.02 15.65 -17.02
CA ILE A 119 1.99 16.04 -17.97
C ILE A 119 1.22 14.77 -18.34
N GLY A 120 0.04 14.56 -17.75
CA GLY A 120 -0.71 13.31 -17.93
C GLY A 120 -2.01 13.27 -17.14
N ASN A 121 -2.82 12.24 -17.41
CA ASN A 121 -4.08 11.98 -16.72
C ASN A 121 -3.92 10.79 -15.77
N ASP A 122 -3.04 10.94 -14.78
CA ASP A 122 -2.77 9.92 -13.76
C ASP A 122 -4.07 9.46 -13.10
N ASP A 123 -5.02 10.37 -12.89
CA ASP A 123 -6.33 10.09 -12.31
C ASP A 123 -7.16 9.13 -13.17
N ALA A 124 -7.16 9.26 -14.50
CA ALA A 124 -7.85 8.30 -15.37
C ALA A 124 -7.18 6.92 -15.37
N ILE A 125 -5.85 6.85 -15.26
CA ILE A 125 -5.12 5.57 -15.15
C ILE A 125 -5.49 4.88 -13.84
N VAL A 126 -5.43 5.61 -12.72
CA VAL A 126 -5.78 5.13 -11.38
C VAL A 126 -7.23 4.66 -11.32
N LYS A 127 -8.16 5.49 -11.82
CA LYS A 127 -9.57 5.14 -11.95
C LYS A 127 -9.77 3.84 -12.74
N SER A 128 -9.16 3.75 -13.93
CA SER A 128 -9.30 2.57 -14.79
C SER A 128 -8.76 1.31 -14.12
N ALA A 129 -7.61 1.40 -13.45
CA ALA A 129 -7.00 0.30 -12.73
C ALA A 129 -7.90 -0.19 -11.57
N PHE A 130 -8.45 0.74 -10.79
CA PHE A 130 -9.38 0.42 -9.71
C PHE A 130 -10.66 -0.25 -10.22
N GLU A 131 -11.24 0.26 -11.31
CA GLU A 131 -12.42 -0.35 -11.93
C GLU A 131 -12.15 -1.77 -12.43
N GLU A 132 -11.00 -2.00 -13.05
CA GLU A 132 -10.60 -3.32 -13.54
C GLU A 132 -10.36 -4.29 -12.37
N LEU A 133 -9.68 -3.84 -11.32
CA LEU A 133 -9.43 -4.62 -10.11
C LEU A 133 -10.74 -5.00 -9.40
N THR A 134 -11.66 -4.05 -9.29
CA THR A 134 -12.99 -4.28 -8.71
C THR A 134 -13.76 -5.36 -9.48
N LYS A 135 -13.75 -5.28 -10.82
CA LYS A 135 -14.41 -6.28 -11.68
C LYS A 135 -13.77 -7.65 -11.52
N LEU A 136 -12.44 -7.71 -11.44
CA LEU A 136 -11.65 -8.92 -11.24
C LEU A 136 -11.99 -9.61 -9.91
N LEU A 137 -11.87 -8.89 -8.79
CA LEU A 137 -12.00 -9.48 -7.45
C LEU A 137 -13.45 -9.83 -7.08
N LEU A 138 -14.43 -9.03 -7.50
CA LEU A 138 -15.84 -9.35 -7.22
C LEU A 138 -16.36 -10.49 -8.10
N ALA A 139 -15.76 -10.72 -9.28
CA ALA A 139 -16.14 -11.74 -10.26
C ALA A 139 -17.65 -11.79 -10.58
N ASP A 140 -18.33 -10.64 -10.44
CA ASP A 140 -19.75 -10.44 -10.73
C ASP A 140 -19.91 -9.03 -11.37
N PRO A 141 -20.18 -8.96 -12.69
CA PRO A 141 -20.28 -7.69 -13.40
C PRO A 141 -21.36 -6.74 -12.86
N GLN A 142 -22.48 -7.26 -12.36
CA GLN A 142 -23.57 -6.41 -11.86
C GLN A 142 -23.25 -5.88 -10.47
N THR A 143 -22.69 -6.72 -9.60
CA THR A 143 -22.21 -6.31 -8.28
C THR A 143 -21.10 -5.27 -8.44
N ALA A 144 -20.10 -5.51 -9.29
CA ALA A 144 -19.02 -4.56 -9.56
C ALA A 144 -19.55 -3.22 -10.08
N LYS A 145 -20.48 -3.25 -11.05
CA LYS A 145 -21.11 -2.02 -11.57
C LYS A 145 -21.86 -1.24 -10.49
N ARG A 146 -22.56 -1.92 -9.59
CA ARG A 146 -23.28 -1.27 -8.48
C ARG A 146 -22.30 -0.66 -7.47
N PHE A 147 -21.21 -1.36 -7.18
CA PHE A 147 -20.15 -0.88 -6.29
C PHE A 147 -19.51 0.40 -6.84
N LEU A 148 -19.04 0.38 -8.10
CA LEU A 148 -18.39 1.51 -8.75
C LEU A 148 -19.29 2.74 -8.89
N LYS A 149 -20.62 2.56 -8.97
CA LYS A 149 -21.57 3.69 -8.95
C LYS A 149 -21.75 4.33 -7.58
N LYS A 150 -21.46 3.60 -6.51
CA LYS A 150 -21.75 4.02 -5.13
C LYS A 150 -20.56 4.74 -4.50
N HIS A 151 -19.34 4.32 -4.81
CA HIS A 151 -18.12 4.81 -4.16
C HIS A 151 -17.31 5.69 -5.12
N LYS A 152 -16.83 6.84 -4.62
CA LYS A 152 -15.98 7.76 -5.37
C LYS A 152 -14.60 7.11 -5.58
N HIS A 153 -14.07 7.16 -6.80
CA HIS A 153 -12.83 6.47 -7.20
C HIS A 153 -12.17 7.18 -8.41
N GLU A 154 -12.28 8.51 -8.47
CA GLU A 154 -11.92 9.28 -9.66
C GLU A 154 -10.46 9.69 -9.70
N SER A 155 -9.79 9.78 -8.54
CA SER A 155 -8.39 10.17 -8.42
C SER A 155 -7.63 9.34 -7.38
N MET A 156 -6.32 9.52 -7.31
CA MET A 156 -5.47 8.88 -6.30
C MET A 156 -5.91 9.21 -4.87
N GLU A 157 -6.40 10.43 -4.62
CA GLU A 157 -6.88 10.85 -3.30
C GLU A 157 -8.14 10.11 -2.85
N ASP A 158 -8.92 9.53 -3.77
CA ASP A 158 -10.10 8.75 -3.45
C ASP A 158 -9.77 7.29 -3.08
N MET A 159 -8.56 6.81 -3.40
CA MET A 159 -8.24 5.38 -3.41
C MET A 159 -8.28 4.72 -2.03
N ASP A 160 -7.82 5.39 -0.97
CA ASP A 160 -7.81 4.79 0.38
C ASP A 160 -9.23 4.42 0.84
N HIS A 161 -10.19 5.32 0.65
CA HIS A 161 -11.58 5.05 0.99
C HIS A 161 -12.22 4.02 0.03
N ALA A 162 -11.94 4.11 -1.26
CA ALA A 162 -12.46 3.16 -2.24
C ALA A 162 -11.93 1.72 -2.00
N TRP A 163 -10.68 1.60 -1.57
CA TRP A 163 -10.00 0.36 -1.20
C TRP A 163 -10.65 -0.30 0.02
N GLU A 164 -10.86 0.46 1.09
CA GLU A 164 -11.56 0.01 2.30
C GLU A 164 -12.99 -0.48 1.98
N GLU A 165 -13.73 0.27 1.16
CA GLU A 165 -15.08 -0.15 0.75
C GLU A 165 -15.08 -1.42 -0.10
N LEU A 166 -14.04 -1.61 -0.93
CA LEU A 166 -13.86 -2.83 -1.71
C LEU A 166 -13.58 -4.03 -0.79
N PHE A 167 -12.75 -3.86 0.25
CA PHE A 167 -12.54 -4.87 1.28
C PHE A 167 -13.88 -5.32 1.90
N PHE A 168 -14.69 -4.38 2.40
CA PHE A 168 -16.00 -4.72 2.98
C PHE A 168 -16.95 -5.36 1.96
N ALA A 169 -16.88 -4.97 0.68
CA ALA A 169 -17.68 -5.59 -0.37
C ALA A 169 -17.27 -7.06 -0.62
N LEU A 170 -15.97 -7.35 -0.65
CA LEU A 170 -15.43 -8.70 -0.82
C LEU A 170 -15.75 -9.60 0.37
N GLU A 171 -15.60 -9.07 1.59
CA GLU A 171 -15.92 -9.79 2.83
C GLU A 171 -17.40 -10.19 2.88
N ARG A 172 -18.32 -9.26 2.60
CA ARG A 172 -19.77 -9.53 2.55
C ARG A 172 -20.15 -10.60 1.52
N LYS A 173 -19.35 -10.75 0.46
CA LYS A 173 -19.54 -11.77 -0.59
C LYS A 173 -18.82 -13.08 -0.27
N GLY A 174 -18.09 -13.16 0.83
CA GLY A 174 -17.28 -14.33 1.21
C GLY A 174 -16.12 -14.58 0.25
N LYS A 175 -15.69 -13.57 -0.51
CA LYS A 175 -14.53 -13.62 -1.41
C LYS A 175 -13.21 -13.39 -0.67
N LEU A 176 -13.31 -12.82 0.52
CA LEU A 176 -12.21 -12.53 1.42
C LEU A 176 -12.62 -12.91 2.84
N ILE A 177 -11.65 -13.33 3.66
CA ILE A 177 -11.82 -13.54 5.10
C ILE A 177 -10.66 -12.86 5.82
N GLU A 178 -10.98 -11.95 6.74
CA GLU A 178 -10.02 -11.35 7.65
C GLU A 178 -9.75 -12.27 8.84
N LEU A 179 -8.48 -12.44 9.20
CA LEU A 179 -8.05 -13.08 10.45
C LEU A 179 -7.08 -12.18 11.20
N ASP A 180 -7.24 -12.08 12.52
CA ASP A 180 -6.26 -11.45 13.41
C ASP A 180 -4.87 -12.08 13.22
N TRP A 181 -3.80 -11.29 13.31
CA TRP A 181 -2.44 -11.80 13.13
C TRP A 181 -2.05 -12.92 14.10
N LYS A 182 -2.71 -13.01 15.27
CA LYS A 182 -2.53 -14.08 16.27
C LYS A 182 -3.50 -15.24 16.08
N ALA A 183 -4.29 -15.25 15.01
CA ALA A 183 -5.21 -16.34 14.75
C ALA A 183 -4.47 -17.67 14.66
N ARG A 184 -5.02 -18.67 15.33
CA ARG A 184 -4.42 -20.00 15.42
C ARG A 184 -4.83 -20.87 14.23
N LYS A 185 -4.17 -22.02 14.09
CA LYS A 185 -4.41 -22.98 13.00
C LYS A 185 -5.88 -23.42 12.91
N ASP A 186 -6.55 -23.52 14.05
CA ASP A 186 -7.98 -23.87 14.19
C ASP A 186 -8.92 -22.83 13.57
N SER A 187 -8.48 -21.58 13.40
CA SER A 187 -9.19 -20.49 12.73
C SER A 187 -8.74 -20.36 11.27
N PHE A 188 -7.45 -20.52 11.02
CA PHE A 188 -6.84 -20.42 9.69
C PHE A 188 -7.36 -21.49 8.71
N ILE A 189 -7.31 -22.77 9.09
CA ILE A 189 -7.69 -23.87 8.19
C ILE A 189 -9.15 -23.78 7.74
N PRO A 190 -10.14 -23.54 8.62
CA PRO A 190 -11.52 -23.33 8.18
C PRO A 190 -11.69 -22.14 7.23
N ALA A 191 -10.97 -21.03 7.46
CA ALA A 191 -11.00 -19.87 6.57
C ALA A 191 -10.48 -20.23 5.17
N VAL A 192 -9.32 -20.89 5.08
CA VAL A 192 -8.77 -21.34 3.78
C VAL A 192 -9.72 -22.32 3.10
N ARG A 193 -10.26 -23.31 3.82
CA ARG A 193 -11.25 -24.26 3.26
C ARG A 193 -12.48 -23.55 2.69
N LYS A 194 -12.97 -22.50 3.36
CA LYS A 194 -14.10 -21.69 2.88
C LYS A 194 -13.75 -20.90 1.61
N LEU A 195 -12.57 -20.28 1.57
CA LEU A 195 -12.09 -19.54 0.39
C LEU A 195 -11.81 -20.46 -0.81
N SER A 196 -11.35 -21.69 -0.55
CA SER A 196 -11.04 -22.69 -1.57
C SER A 196 -12.24 -23.54 -2.02
N ALA A 197 -13.44 -23.27 -1.51
CA ALA A 197 -14.63 -24.07 -1.80
C ALA A 197 -14.94 -24.08 -3.31
N GLY A 198 -15.00 -25.27 -3.91
CA GLY A 198 -15.24 -25.44 -5.35
C GLY A 198 -14.01 -25.36 -6.25
N LEU A 199 -12.80 -25.14 -5.70
CA LEU A 199 -11.55 -25.04 -6.47
C LEU A 199 -10.74 -26.35 -6.54
N ASN A 200 -11.29 -27.46 -6.04
CA ASN A 200 -10.60 -28.76 -5.92
C ASN A 200 -9.24 -28.68 -5.16
N LEU A 201 -9.11 -27.71 -4.25
CA LEU A 201 -7.96 -27.59 -3.36
C LEU A 201 -8.26 -28.32 -2.05
N ASN A 202 -7.26 -29.03 -1.51
CA ASN A 202 -7.35 -29.70 -0.22
C ASN A 202 -6.29 -29.12 0.74
N PRO A 203 -6.63 -28.10 1.56
CA PRO A 203 -5.74 -27.56 2.58
C PRO A 203 -5.50 -28.62 3.66
N ASN A 204 -4.37 -29.33 3.53
CA ASN A 204 -4.00 -30.40 4.44
C ASN A 204 -3.46 -29.81 5.74
N GLU A 205 -4.27 -29.83 6.80
CA GLU A 205 -3.85 -29.30 8.11
C GLU A 205 -2.70 -30.09 8.76
N LYS A 206 -2.49 -31.35 8.36
CA LYS A 206 -1.49 -32.23 8.99
C LYS A 206 -0.06 -31.86 8.67
N ILE A 207 0.17 -31.10 7.59
CA ILE A 207 1.51 -30.61 7.21
C ILE A 207 1.85 -29.27 7.86
N LEU A 208 0.92 -28.69 8.62
CA LEU A 208 1.09 -27.38 9.27
C LEU A 208 1.40 -27.56 10.76
N ASN A 209 2.45 -26.87 11.23
CA ASN A 209 2.85 -26.87 12.64
C ASN A 209 1.93 -25.96 13.47
N ASP A 210 1.41 -26.44 14.61
CA ASP A 210 0.56 -25.64 15.51
C ASP A 210 1.25 -24.39 16.10
N GLU A 211 2.58 -24.35 16.14
CA GLU A 211 3.37 -23.26 16.72
C GLU A 211 3.75 -22.17 15.70
N GLU A 212 3.41 -22.35 14.43
CA GLU A 212 3.67 -21.36 13.38
C GLU A 212 2.54 -20.31 13.28
N ASP A 213 2.63 -19.44 12.27
CA ASP A 213 1.72 -18.33 12.02
C ASP A 213 1.17 -18.38 10.58
N ILE A 214 0.23 -17.48 10.29
CA ILE A 214 -0.47 -17.41 8.99
C ILE A 214 0.50 -17.36 7.80
N PRO A 215 1.53 -16.49 7.76
CA PRO A 215 2.48 -16.46 6.64
C PRO A 215 3.21 -17.78 6.41
N ARG A 216 3.68 -18.45 7.48
CA ARG A 216 4.38 -19.75 7.36
C ARG A 216 3.45 -20.86 6.91
N TRP A 217 2.24 -20.93 7.46
CA TRP A 217 1.25 -21.90 7.01
C TRP A 217 0.84 -21.69 5.55
N GLY A 218 0.63 -20.43 5.18
CA GLY A 218 0.27 -20.06 3.83
C GLY A 218 1.35 -20.43 2.81
N LYS A 219 2.63 -20.22 3.14
CA LYS A 219 3.77 -20.69 2.34
C LYS A 219 3.71 -22.19 2.05
N ILE A 220 3.44 -22.99 3.08
CA ILE A 220 3.36 -24.46 2.96
C ILE A 220 2.19 -24.84 2.05
N LEU A 221 1.03 -24.20 2.20
CA LEU A 221 -0.13 -24.46 1.34
C LEU A 221 0.10 -24.02 -0.11
N ASN A 222 0.64 -22.82 -0.33
CA ASN A 222 0.96 -22.30 -1.66
C ASN A 222 1.96 -23.19 -2.40
N ALA A 223 2.91 -23.80 -1.70
CA ALA A 223 3.83 -24.77 -2.29
C ALA A 223 3.15 -26.05 -2.83
N GLN A 224 1.93 -26.37 -2.36
CA GLN A 224 1.14 -27.50 -2.85
C GLN A 224 0.23 -27.14 -4.04
N TRP A 225 0.05 -25.86 -4.35
CA TRP A 225 -0.91 -25.39 -5.33
C TRP A 225 -0.24 -24.94 -6.63
N THR A 226 -0.68 -25.51 -7.75
CA THR A 226 -0.10 -25.20 -9.07
C THR A 226 -0.84 -24.08 -9.79
N GLU A 227 -2.14 -23.93 -9.57
CA GLU A 227 -3.01 -23.01 -10.32
C GLU A 227 -3.54 -21.84 -9.49
N TYR A 228 -3.49 -21.96 -8.16
CA TYR A 228 -4.06 -20.99 -7.23
C TYR A 228 -3.02 -20.50 -6.23
N VAL A 229 -3.31 -19.35 -5.63
CA VAL A 229 -2.49 -18.66 -4.65
C VAL A 229 -3.38 -18.24 -3.49
N LEU A 230 -2.98 -18.58 -2.27
CA LEU A 230 -3.44 -17.93 -1.05
C LEU A 230 -2.70 -16.59 -0.95
N SER A 231 -3.45 -15.52 -1.13
CA SER A 231 -2.98 -14.15 -1.08
C SER A 231 -3.75 -13.36 -0.03
N ALA A 232 -3.32 -12.14 0.24
CA ALA A 232 -4.06 -11.22 1.06
C ALA A 232 -4.05 -9.81 0.46
N MET A 233 -4.99 -9.00 0.93
CA MET A 233 -5.13 -7.58 0.66
C MET A 233 -4.61 -6.82 1.88
N ASP A 234 -3.66 -5.89 1.70
CA ASP A 234 -3.25 -5.02 2.81
C ASP A 234 -4.39 -4.04 3.13
N ILE A 235 -4.80 -3.96 4.39
CA ILE A 235 -5.90 -3.09 4.84
C ILE A 235 -5.48 -2.12 5.95
N GLY A 236 -4.16 -1.94 6.15
CA GLY A 236 -3.63 -1.00 7.14
C GLY A 236 -3.90 -1.42 8.59
N SER A 237 -4.00 -2.72 8.86
CA SER A 237 -4.26 -3.29 10.19
C SER A 237 -3.32 -4.45 10.49
N ASP A 238 -3.28 -4.84 11.77
CA ASP A 238 -2.55 -6.04 12.23
C ASP A 238 -3.34 -7.33 11.91
N SER A 239 -3.97 -7.44 10.74
CA SER A 239 -4.77 -8.60 10.34
C SER A 239 -4.55 -8.98 8.89
N TYR A 240 -4.84 -10.23 8.56
CA TYR A 240 -4.68 -10.79 7.22
C TYR A 240 -6.02 -10.89 6.52
N ALA A 241 -6.26 -10.01 5.55
CA ALA A 241 -7.45 -10.03 4.71
C ALA A 241 -7.26 -11.03 3.55
N MET A 242 -7.43 -12.33 3.84
CA MET A 242 -7.04 -13.43 2.97
C MET A 242 -8.04 -13.72 1.85
N MET A 243 -7.53 -14.14 0.70
CA MET A 243 -8.29 -14.55 -0.48
C MET A 243 -7.56 -15.68 -1.23
N VAL A 244 -8.30 -16.45 -2.03
CA VAL A 244 -7.70 -17.45 -2.95
C VAL A 244 -8.01 -17.02 -4.37
N LEU A 245 -6.96 -16.76 -5.15
CA LEU A 245 -7.04 -16.32 -6.54
C LEU A 245 -6.36 -17.35 -7.44
N SER A 246 -6.78 -17.42 -8.71
CA SER A 246 -5.96 -18.10 -9.72
C SER A 246 -4.62 -17.37 -9.86
N LYS A 247 -3.56 -18.05 -10.31
CA LYS A 247 -2.26 -17.39 -10.51
C LYS A 247 -2.35 -16.21 -11.47
N GLU A 248 -3.16 -16.33 -12.52
CA GLU A 248 -3.39 -15.25 -13.49
C GLU A 248 -4.10 -14.06 -12.84
N ASP A 249 -5.21 -14.31 -12.12
CA ASP A 249 -5.96 -13.25 -11.45
C ASP A 249 -5.14 -12.62 -10.32
N PHE A 250 -4.33 -13.38 -9.60
CA PHE A 250 -3.43 -12.86 -8.57
C PHE A 250 -2.41 -11.88 -9.16
N GLU A 251 -1.71 -12.28 -10.22
CA GLU A 251 -0.72 -11.43 -10.88
C GLU A 251 -1.35 -10.13 -11.39
N LYS A 252 -2.52 -10.24 -12.02
CA LYS A 252 -3.28 -9.08 -12.49
C LYS A 252 -3.75 -8.20 -11.33
N ALA A 253 -4.28 -8.79 -10.27
CA ALA A 253 -4.75 -8.05 -9.10
C ALA A 253 -3.61 -7.30 -8.41
N ARG A 254 -2.45 -7.94 -8.28
CA ARG A 254 -1.23 -7.36 -7.72
C ARG A 254 -0.75 -6.14 -8.51
N GLU A 255 -0.68 -6.24 -9.83
CA GLU A 255 -0.24 -5.12 -10.66
C GLU A 255 -1.25 -3.96 -10.66
N LEU A 256 -2.55 -4.25 -10.70
CA LEU A 256 -3.59 -3.21 -10.60
C LEU A 256 -3.59 -2.53 -9.22
N ALA A 257 -3.38 -3.27 -8.13
CA ALA A 257 -3.27 -2.71 -6.79
C ALA A 257 -2.08 -1.75 -6.67
N LYS A 258 -0.92 -2.08 -7.25
CA LYS A 258 0.25 -1.19 -7.26
C LYS A 258 -0.02 0.14 -7.94
N VAL A 259 -0.79 0.16 -9.04
CA VAL A 259 -1.14 1.39 -9.77
C VAL A 259 -1.90 2.37 -8.89
N ILE A 260 -2.74 1.85 -7.99
CA ILE A 260 -3.53 2.65 -7.03
C ILE A 260 -2.83 2.82 -5.68
N LEU A 261 -1.53 2.49 -5.59
CA LEU A 261 -0.70 2.54 -4.39
C LEU A 261 -1.17 1.66 -3.23
N HIS A 262 -1.87 0.57 -3.54
CA HIS A 262 -2.26 -0.46 -2.57
C HIS A 262 -1.54 -1.78 -2.86
N ARG A 263 -1.67 -2.74 -1.94
CA ARG A 263 -0.93 -4.00 -2.02
C ARG A 263 -1.84 -5.22 -1.89
N ILE A 264 -1.66 -6.12 -2.84
CA ILE A 264 -2.09 -7.53 -2.76
C ILE A 264 -0.82 -8.35 -2.93
N ALA A 265 -0.55 -9.26 -2.00
CA ALA A 265 0.64 -10.09 -2.02
C ALA A 265 0.30 -11.54 -1.67
N VAL A 266 1.23 -12.45 -1.96
CA VAL A 266 1.13 -13.82 -1.44
C VAL A 266 1.16 -13.75 0.09
N ILE A 267 0.42 -14.62 0.75
CA ILE A 267 0.23 -14.53 2.20
C ILE A 267 1.55 -14.65 2.99
N GLU A 268 2.55 -15.36 2.45
CA GLU A 268 3.86 -15.50 3.07
C GLU A 268 4.76 -14.24 2.97
N GLU A 269 4.35 -13.24 2.19
CA GLU A 269 4.99 -11.93 2.10
C GLU A 269 4.30 -10.87 2.96
N MET A 270 3.20 -11.21 3.65
CA MET A 270 2.43 -10.30 4.49
C MET A 270 2.92 -10.21 5.93
#